data_AF-A0A1J7IY19-F1
#
_entry.id   AF-A0A1J7IY19-F1
#
_cell.length_a   1.000
_cell.length_b   1.000
_cell.length_c   1.000
_cell.angle_alpha   90.00
_cell.angle_beta   90.00
_cell.angle_gamma   90.00
#
_symmetry.space_group_name_H-M   'P 1'
#
loop_
_entity.id
_entity.type
_entity.pdbx_description
1 polymer ?
#
loop_
_entity_poly.entity_id
_entity_poly.type
_entity_poly.pdbx_seq_one_letter_code
_entity_poly.pdbx_strand_id
1 'polypeptide(L)'
;MADMGDALPPDEPYLSAYMRVQRGVETAQDLINAFPTLEQAALNSALTEHDHRRLLDFPDVQEEAANIRRVSTRPRAELLSAALSSPGELSDAELELLSSRFWADVTPQESHTRFNALADAEKTTRDRIGKAMEAVVEPGWFAHSEALRELLNRRQRREDEQTAARLGAHQRHTTPAWMDDLAQKFQEEYRTMNTWGYIAIYDAEAQESMNDEDRYYFERKFEDVCRDAMRENGAEATALARRWRLYFFDPPRRPSTPNTTNTTTPATVPSSSHNEAEAGYHTNILQWNEGTPTVKTPTSATGSSSSDEPEGGYRTTLPSIILQWNQDVGAANTAAAAAAAAISPSAPGYHTTLRSAFRAVLDSEECTNMLRWNLGVRTDVFLVVNKECIDSVVDNNFLDDMRVPVYEADFPQADDGSSSSYHPDGYEGWMWVRLEQLVYRFYANAFTRDDVEMRDIWRAAQASRHKAFVSLDPEVALGWGNSTHLTGQREGRYDVYF
;
A
#
# COMPACT_ATOMS: atom_id res chain seq x y z
N MET A 1 11.74 -6.96 27.05
CA MET A 1 11.61 -5.53 27.37
C MET A 1 12.79 -4.82 26.74
N ALA A 2 12.58 -3.95 25.75
CA ALA A 2 13.64 -3.05 25.32
C ALA A 2 14.00 -2.14 26.52
N ASP A 3 15.28 -1.90 26.73
CA ASP A 3 15.77 -1.06 27.81
C ASP A 3 15.31 0.38 27.58
N MET A 4 14.23 0.79 28.25
CA MET A 4 13.65 2.14 28.11
C MET A 4 14.53 3.24 28.75
N GLY A 5 15.72 2.88 29.27
CA GLY A 5 16.63 3.81 29.95
C GLY A 5 17.70 4.45 29.05
N ASP A 6 17.92 3.96 27.84
CA ASP A 6 19.04 4.44 27.02
C ASP A 6 18.77 5.85 26.46
N ALA A 7 19.79 6.71 26.54
CA ALA A 7 19.76 8.02 25.92
C ALA A 7 19.72 7.87 24.39
N LEU A 8 19.00 8.76 23.71
CA LEU A 8 19.09 8.85 22.25
C LEU A 8 20.51 9.25 21.81
N PRO A 9 20.95 8.90 20.59
CA PRO A 9 22.20 9.37 20.03
C PRO A 9 22.31 10.91 20.12
N PRO A 10 23.49 11.47 20.46
CA PRO A 10 23.66 12.91 20.59
C PRO A 10 23.47 13.67 19.27
N ASP A 11 23.62 12.99 18.15
CA ASP A 11 23.45 13.46 16.78
C ASP A 11 22.13 13.00 16.15
N GLU A 12 21.13 12.63 16.96
CA GLU A 12 19.85 12.10 16.48
C GLU A 12 19.18 13.06 15.46
N PRO A 13 19.08 12.67 14.17
CA PRO A 13 18.66 13.58 13.11
C PRO A 13 17.18 13.94 13.24
N TYR A 14 16.30 13.03 13.70
CA TYR A 14 14.86 13.26 13.67
C TYR A 14 14.43 14.41 14.57
N LEU A 15 14.89 14.43 15.82
CA LEU A 15 14.60 15.52 16.76
C LEU A 15 15.32 16.82 16.36
N SER A 16 16.52 16.71 15.78
CA SER A 16 17.28 17.86 15.28
C SER A 16 16.56 18.60 14.15
N ALA A 17 15.71 17.90 13.40
CA ALA A 17 14.94 18.50 12.32
C ALA A 17 13.58 19.07 12.76
N TYR A 18 13.20 18.99 14.04
CA TYR A 18 11.98 19.62 14.53
C TYR A 18 11.99 21.13 14.21
N MET A 19 10.85 21.69 13.84
CA MET A 19 10.70 23.11 13.49
C MET A 19 11.13 24.02 14.63
N ARG A 20 10.82 23.64 15.89
CA ARG A 20 11.32 24.36 17.07
C ARG A 20 12.85 24.44 17.13
N VAL A 21 13.55 23.40 16.67
CA VAL A 21 15.01 23.37 16.62
C VAL A 21 15.52 24.21 15.46
N GLN A 22 14.95 24.01 14.27
CA GLN A 22 15.32 24.77 13.08
C GLN A 22 15.13 26.29 13.25
N ARG A 23 14.13 26.70 14.04
CA ARG A 23 13.84 28.11 14.34
C ARG A 23 14.50 28.64 15.61
N GLY A 24 15.31 27.83 16.29
CA GLY A 24 16.05 28.24 17.48
C GLY A 24 15.18 28.51 18.72
N VAL A 25 13.97 27.95 18.77
CA VAL A 25 13.12 27.96 19.97
C VAL A 25 13.72 27.03 21.04
N GLU A 26 14.26 25.89 20.61
CA GLU A 26 15.02 24.96 21.44
C GLU A 26 16.30 24.53 20.70
N THR A 27 17.29 24.02 21.44
CA THR A 27 18.44 23.36 20.81
C THR A 27 18.14 21.87 20.60
N ALA A 28 18.74 21.25 19.58
CA ALA A 28 18.63 19.82 19.35
C ALA A 28 19.03 19.02 20.60
N GLN A 29 20.14 19.42 21.25
CA GLN A 29 20.67 18.74 22.43
C GLN A 29 19.71 18.82 23.63
N ASP A 30 19.03 19.96 23.84
CA ASP A 30 18.05 20.10 24.92
C ASP A 30 16.83 19.19 24.70
N LEU A 31 16.41 19.01 23.46
CA LEU A 31 15.29 18.14 23.11
C LEU A 31 15.67 16.66 23.22
N ILE A 32 16.86 16.28 22.71
CA ILE A 32 17.43 14.93 22.83
C ILE A 32 17.59 14.54 24.30
N ASN A 33 18.15 15.42 25.13
CA ASN A 33 18.33 15.19 26.57
C ASN A 33 17.00 15.08 27.33
N ALA A 34 15.97 15.83 26.89
CA ALA A 34 14.66 15.78 27.51
C ALA A 34 13.84 14.55 27.09
N PHE A 35 14.13 13.96 25.93
CA PHE A 35 13.30 12.92 25.32
C PHE A 35 12.99 11.73 26.24
N PRO A 36 13.94 11.12 26.99
CA PRO A 36 13.61 10.01 27.89
C PRO A 36 12.56 10.38 28.93
N THR A 37 12.56 11.62 29.43
CA THR A 37 11.55 12.11 30.37
C THR A 37 10.22 12.36 29.66
N LEU A 38 10.25 12.94 28.46
CA LEU A 38 9.06 13.17 27.63
C LEU A 38 8.37 11.85 27.25
N GLU A 39 9.14 10.84 26.84
CA GLU A 39 8.69 9.50 26.52
C GLU A 39 8.02 8.83 27.72
N GLN A 40 8.69 8.83 28.88
CA GLN A 40 8.11 8.27 30.11
C GLN A 40 6.81 8.99 30.48
N ALA A 41 6.77 10.32 30.38
CA ALA A 41 5.56 11.10 30.66
C ALA A 41 4.44 10.82 29.66
N ALA A 42 4.77 10.67 28.38
CA ALA A 42 3.84 10.32 27.31
C ALA A 42 3.15 8.97 27.56
N LEU A 43 3.96 7.94 27.82
CA LEU A 43 3.48 6.58 28.09
C LEU A 43 2.62 6.48 29.35
N ASN A 44 2.80 7.40 30.29
CA ASN A 44 2.00 7.47 31.52
C ASN A 44 0.85 8.50 31.47
N SER A 45 0.58 9.08 30.30
CA SER A 45 -0.42 10.16 30.13
C SER A 45 -0.25 11.34 31.11
N ALA A 46 1.00 11.64 31.47
CA ALA A 46 1.37 12.62 32.49
C ALA A 46 2.10 13.85 31.93
N LEU A 47 2.02 14.07 30.61
CA LEU A 47 2.64 15.23 29.96
C LEU A 47 1.99 16.54 30.39
N THR A 48 2.83 17.55 30.62
CA THR A 48 2.35 18.93 30.70
C THR A 48 2.03 19.46 29.31
N GLU A 49 1.24 20.53 29.20
CA GLU A 49 0.96 21.19 27.90
C GLU A 49 2.25 21.66 27.20
N HIS A 50 3.26 22.08 27.97
CA HIS A 50 4.56 22.46 27.42
C HIS A 50 5.25 21.22 26.81
N ASP A 51 5.39 20.15 27.58
CA ASP A 51 6.02 18.90 27.14
C ASP A 51 5.29 18.25 25.96
N HIS A 52 3.97 18.35 25.94
CA HIS A 52 3.13 17.93 24.81
C HIS A 52 3.53 18.64 23.51
N ARG A 53 3.70 19.96 23.55
CA ARG A 53 4.17 20.74 22.40
C ARG A 53 5.58 20.34 21.99
N ARG A 54 6.47 20.11 22.97
CA ARG A 54 7.86 19.64 22.74
C ARG A 54 7.88 18.34 21.95
N LEU A 55 7.15 17.35 22.43
CA LEU A 55 7.11 16.03 21.82
C LEU A 55 6.51 16.04 20.41
N LEU A 56 5.43 16.80 20.20
CA LEU A 56 4.68 16.83 18.93
C LEU A 56 5.16 17.88 17.92
N ASP A 57 6.22 18.64 18.26
CA ASP A 57 6.77 19.73 17.46
C ASP A 57 5.71 20.80 17.11
N PHE A 58 4.96 21.28 18.10
CA PHE A 58 4.05 22.42 17.92
C PHE A 58 4.74 23.76 18.25
N PRO A 59 4.32 24.89 17.67
CA PRO A 59 4.76 26.21 18.15
C PRO A 59 4.32 26.48 19.59
N ASP A 60 4.83 27.54 20.21
CA ASP A 60 4.33 27.99 21.51
C ASP A 60 2.88 28.50 21.42
N VAL A 61 2.14 28.48 22.52
CA VAL A 61 0.70 28.83 22.57
C VAL A 61 0.41 30.19 21.91
N GLN A 62 1.27 31.19 22.16
CA GLN A 62 1.09 32.53 21.61
C GLN A 62 1.37 32.58 20.11
N GLU A 63 2.40 31.87 19.66
CA GLU A 63 2.77 31.78 18.25
C GLU A 63 1.74 30.98 17.45
N GLU A 64 1.27 29.84 17.98
CA GLU A 64 0.18 29.05 17.39
C GLU A 64 -1.06 29.92 17.17
N ALA A 65 -1.50 30.63 18.22
CA ALA A 65 -2.66 31.48 18.15
C ALA A 65 -2.47 32.66 17.16
N ALA A 66 -1.26 33.18 17.04
CA ALA A 66 -0.92 34.21 16.05
C ALA A 66 -0.97 33.64 14.62
N ASN A 67 -0.39 32.45 14.39
CA ASN A 67 -0.36 31.78 13.10
C ASN A 67 -1.77 31.41 12.62
N ILE A 68 -2.62 30.90 13.53
CA ILE A 68 -4.03 30.61 13.25
C ILE A 68 -4.77 31.88 12.83
N ARG A 69 -4.71 32.95 13.64
CA ARG A 69 -5.41 34.22 13.35
C ARG A 69 -4.98 34.86 12.03
N ARG A 70 -3.78 34.56 11.56
CA ARG A 70 -3.25 35.08 10.31
C ARG A 70 -3.92 34.47 9.07
N VAL A 71 -4.29 33.20 9.13
CA VAL A 71 -4.84 32.46 7.97
C VAL A 71 -6.31 32.08 8.13
N SER A 72 -6.86 32.14 9.35
CA SER A 72 -8.22 31.72 9.66
C SER A 72 -8.88 32.60 10.71
N THR A 73 -10.21 32.70 10.62
CA THR A 73 -11.07 33.22 11.68
C THR A 73 -11.58 32.13 12.61
N ARG A 74 -11.38 30.84 12.27
CA ARG A 74 -11.82 29.70 13.07
C ARG A 74 -10.83 29.45 14.22
N PRO A 75 -11.30 29.12 15.43
CA PRO A 75 -10.44 28.65 16.51
C PRO A 75 -9.81 27.30 16.17
N ARG A 76 -8.71 26.95 16.87
CA ARG A 76 -7.96 25.70 16.70
C ARG A 76 -8.86 24.45 16.62
N ALA A 77 -9.78 24.31 17.57
CA ALA A 77 -10.67 23.14 17.65
C ALA A 77 -11.59 23.00 16.43
N GLU A 78 -12.10 24.12 15.90
CA GLU A 78 -12.94 24.12 14.70
C GLU A 78 -12.12 23.76 13.45
N LEU A 79 -10.87 24.21 13.34
CA LEU A 79 -9.98 23.82 12.24
C LEU A 79 -9.71 22.32 12.23
N LEU A 80 -9.37 21.73 13.38
CA LEU A 80 -9.13 20.30 13.51
C LEU A 80 -10.40 19.49 13.20
N SER A 81 -11.56 19.92 13.71
CA SER A 81 -12.84 19.26 13.42
C SER A 81 -13.22 19.35 11.94
N ALA A 82 -13.01 20.50 11.31
CA ALA A 82 -13.29 20.71 9.89
C ALA A 82 -12.38 19.86 9.00
N ALA A 83 -11.10 19.73 9.34
CA ALA A 83 -10.18 18.86 8.59
C ALA A 83 -10.60 17.38 8.62
N LEU A 84 -11.16 16.91 9.74
CA LEU A 84 -11.65 15.53 9.87
C LEU A 84 -12.99 15.30 9.18
N SER A 85 -13.90 16.28 9.26
CA SER A 85 -15.29 16.10 8.80
C SER A 85 -15.52 16.56 7.37
N SER A 86 -14.93 17.71 7.00
CA SER A 86 -15.16 18.42 5.75
C SER A 86 -13.90 19.15 5.27
N PRO A 87 -12.77 18.44 4.98
CA PRO A 87 -11.51 19.10 4.60
C PRO A 87 -11.63 19.97 3.33
N GLY A 88 -12.63 19.70 2.48
CA GLY A 88 -12.99 20.53 1.34
C GLY A 88 -13.42 21.97 1.67
N GLU A 89 -13.88 22.24 2.90
CA GLU A 89 -14.33 23.57 3.36
C GLU A 89 -13.19 24.45 3.90
N LEU A 90 -12.00 23.88 4.07
CA LEU A 90 -10.81 24.60 4.47
C LEU A 90 -10.16 25.27 3.26
N SER A 91 -9.62 26.47 3.46
CA SER A 91 -8.79 27.15 2.46
C SER A 91 -7.42 26.48 2.32
N ASP A 92 -6.72 26.72 1.21
CA ASP A 92 -5.36 26.18 1.01
C ASP A 92 -4.38 26.65 2.10
N ALA A 93 -4.53 27.89 2.59
CA ALA A 93 -3.70 28.41 3.68
C ALA A 93 -4.01 27.76 5.04
N GLU A 94 -5.27 27.43 5.32
CA GLU A 94 -5.65 26.65 6.51
C GLU A 94 -5.12 25.22 6.43
N LEU A 95 -5.25 24.57 5.27
CA LEU A 95 -4.72 23.22 5.03
C LEU A 95 -3.20 23.19 5.16
N GLU A 96 -2.51 24.19 4.60
CA GLU A 96 -1.06 24.31 4.73
C GLU A 96 -0.63 24.48 6.19
N LEU A 97 -1.29 25.38 6.94
CA LEU A 97 -1.03 25.57 8.36
C LEU A 97 -1.29 24.29 9.18
N LEU A 98 -2.36 23.54 8.89
CA LEU A 98 -2.63 22.28 9.56
C LEU A 98 -1.59 21.22 9.19
N SER A 99 -1.23 21.09 7.91
CA SER A 99 -0.22 20.13 7.46
C SER A 99 1.17 20.39 8.07
N SER A 100 1.47 21.65 8.38
CA SER A 100 2.69 22.08 9.05
C SER A 100 2.59 22.10 10.57
N ARG A 101 1.56 21.47 11.19
CA ARG A 101 1.34 21.46 12.64
C ARG A 101 1.35 22.87 13.25
N PHE A 102 0.64 23.79 12.61
CA PHE A 102 0.50 25.20 12.99
C PHE A 102 1.77 26.06 12.90
N TRP A 103 2.86 25.55 12.32
CA TRP A 103 4.01 26.38 11.96
C TRP A 103 3.68 27.20 10.71
N ALA A 104 3.69 28.52 10.85
CA ALA A 104 3.55 29.45 9.73
C ALA A 104 4.83 29.52 8.89
N ASP A 105 4.70 29.81 7.59
CA ASP A 105 5.80 30.13 6.67
C ASP A 105 6.92 29.08 6.64
N VAL A 106 6.57 27.79 6.69
CA VAL A 106 7.58 26.73 6.56
C VAL A 106 8.21 26.82 5.18
N THR A 107 9.51 27.07 5.16
CA THR A 107 10.28 27.19 3.92
C THR A 107 10.50 25.82 3.28
N PRO A 108 10.73 25.76 1.94
CA PRO A 108 11.11 24.51 1.29
C PRO A 108 12.33 23.84 1.93
N GLN A 109 13.31 24.63 2.35
CA GLN A 109 14.50 24.12 3.05
C GLN A 109 14.15 23.47 4.39
N GLU A 110 13.32 24.13 5.21
CA GLU A 110 12.89 23.57 6.50
C GLU A 110 12.11 22.25 6.32
N SER A 111 11.23 22.22 5.31
CA SER A 111 10.46 21.03 4.95
C SER A 111 11.37 19.89 4.46
N HIS A 112 12.37 20.20 3.63
CA HIS A 112 13.33 19.22 3.12
C HIS A 112 14.20 18.65 4.25
N THR A 113 14.71 19.49 5.16
CA THR A 113 15.45 19.05 6.35
C THR A 113 14.62 18.06 7.19
N ARG A 114 13.32 18.33 7.41
CA ARG A 114 12.41 17.42 8.14
C ARG A 114 12.25 16.09 7.45
N PHE A 115 12.06 16.11 6.13
CA PHE A 115 11.83 14.91 5.35
C PHE A 115 13.08 14.01 5.35
N ASN A 116 14.26 14.57 5.08
CA ASN A 116 15.51 13.81 5.04
C ASN A 116 15.87 13.26 6.42
N ALA A 117 15.71 14.06 7.47
CA ALA A 117 15.99 13.59 8.82
C ALA A 117 15.12 12.40 9.26
N LEU A 118 13.87 12.33 8.78
CA LEU A 118 13.03 11.16 9.01
C LEU A 118 13.61 9.92 8.32
N ALA A 119 14.12 10.07 7.09
CA ALA A 119 14.77 8.98 6.34
C ALA A 119 16.10 8.55 6.97
N ASP A 120 16.91 9.51 7.42
CA ASP A 120 18.24 9.29 7.99
C ASP A 120 18.21 8.72 9.42
N ALA A 121 17.12 8.94 10.16
CA ALA A 121 16.98 8.45 11.52
C ALA A 121 17.03 6.91 11.58
N GLU A 122 17.76 6.38 12.56
CA GLU A 122 17.79 4.94 12.82
C GLU A 122 16.37 4.44 13.08
N LYS A 123 15.96 3.34 12.44
CA LYS A 123 14.61 2.78 12.56
C LYS A 123 14.18 2.62 14.03
N THR A 124 15.07 2.09 14.88
CA THR A 124 14.81 1.88 16.31
C THR A 124 14.48 3.19 17.05
N THR A 125 15.23 4.26 16.79
CA THR A 125 14.98 5.60 17.34
C THR A 125 13.68 6.18 16.81
N ARG A 126 13.45 6.06 15.49
CA ARG A 126 12.22 6.53 14.85
C ARG A 126 10.98 5.85 15.45
N ASP A 127 11.02 4.53 15.61
CA ASP A 127 9.94 3.74 16.20
C ASP A 127 9.69 4.12 17.66
N ARG A 128 10.77 4.38 18.41
CA ARG A 128 10.69 4.82 19.81
C ARG A 128 10.02 6.19 19.94
N ILE A 129 10.44 7.17 19.14
CA ILE A 129 9.83 8.50 19.10
C ILE A 129 8.37 8.39 18.62
N GLY A 130 8.12 7.59 17.58
CA GLY A 130 6.78 7.28 17.07
C GLY A 130 5.85 6.75 18.16
N LYS A 131 6.28 5.75 18.94
CA LYS A 131 5.50 5.20 20.07
C LYS A 131 5.19 6.24 21.13
N ALA A 132 6.15 7.10 21.47
CA ALA A 132 5.92 8.19 22.43
C ALA A 132 4.87 9.17 21.88
N MET A 133 4.94 9.54 20.60
CA MET A 133 3.95 10.42 19.97
C MET A 133 2.57 9.74 19.89
N GLU A 134 2.53 8.45 19.55
CA GLU A 134 1.31 7.64 19.45
C GLU A 134 0.55 7.55 20.78
N ALA A 135 1.27 7.42 21.90
CA ALA A 135 0.68 7.39 23.24
C ALA A 135 -0.04 8.70 23.62
N VAL A 136 0.24 9.77 22.89
CA VAL A 136 -0.24 11.14 23.13
C VAL A 136 -1.10 11.62 21.97
N VAL A 137 -1.51 10.71 21.06
CA VAL A 137 -2.33 11.06 19.89
C VAL A 137 -3.59 11.80 20.33
N GLU A 138 -3.53 13.11 20.16
CA GLU A 138 -4.68 13.99 20.28
C GLU A 138 -5.65 13.63 19.14
N PRO A 139 -6.98 13.72 19.33
CA PRO A 139 -7.93 13.64 18.22
C PRO A 139 -7.55 14.53 17.01
N GLY A 140 -6.83 15.63 17.25
CA GLY A 140 -6.26 16.51 16.24
C GLY A 140 -5.12 15.93 15.40
N TRP A 141 -4.45 14.86 15.82
CA TRP A 141 -3.33 14.26 15.06
C TRP A 141 -3.76 13.83 13.65
N PHE A 142 -4.88 13.10 13.57
CA PHE A 142 -5.45 12.68 12.30
C PHE A 142 -5.87 13.87 11.43
N ALA A 143 -6.28 14.98 12.04
CA ALA A 143 -6.66 16.19 11.32
C ALA A 143 -5.49 16.77 10.51
N HIS A 144 -4.25 16.68 11.01
CA HIS A 144 -3.05 17.12 10.29
C HIS A 144 -2.80 16.27 9.04
N SER A 145 -2.92 14.94 9.15
CA SER A 145 -2.77 14.01 8.03
C SER A 145 -3.86 14.20 6.98
N GLU A 146 -5.11 14.38 7.41
CA GLU A 146 -6.24 14.66 6.52
C GLU A 146 -6.09 16.01 5.80
N ALA A 147 -5.61 17.03 6.50
CA ALA A 147 -5.33 18.33 5.89
C ALA A 147 -4.20 18.23 4.84
N LEU A 148 -3.10 17.52 5.14
CA LEU A 148 -2.04 17.27 4.16
C LEU A 148 -2.57 16.51 2.95
N ARG A 149 -3.35 15.46 3.16
CA ARG A 149 -3.96 14.65 2.09
C ARG A 149 -4.82 15.50 1.16
N GLU A 150 -5.70 16.34 1.71
CA GLU A 150 -6.54 17.24 0.89
C GLU A 150 -5.70 18.32 0.18
N LEU A 151 -4.68 18.87 0.84
CA LEU A 151 -3.77 19.84 0.21
C LEU A 151 -3.06 19.24 -0.99
N LEU A 152 -2.52 18.02 -0.85
CA LEU A 152 -1.88 17.29 -1.94
C LEU A 152 -2.86 16.99 -3.07
N ASN A 153 -4.10 16.56 -2.76
CA ASN A 153 -5.14 16.35 -3.77
C ASN A 153 -5.45 17.64 -4.55
N ARG A 154 -5.49 18.81 -3.88
CA ARG A 154 -5.71 20.10 -4.55
C ARG A 154 -4.55 20.51 -5.43
N ARG A 155 -3.31 20.33 -4.96
CA ARG A 155 -2.11 20.59 -5.75
C ARG A 155 -2.11 19.72 -7.00
N GLN A 156 -2.41 18.43 -6.83
CA GLN A 156 -2.55 17.49 -7.94
C GLN A 156 -3.61 17.96 -8.95
N ARG A 157 -4.84 18.28 -8.49
CA ARG A 157 -5.89 18.79 -9.38
C ARG A 157 -5.46 20.03 -10.16
N ARG A 158 -4.76 20.97 -9.51
CA ARG A 158 -4.23 22.18 -10.18
C ARG A 158 -3.15 21.83 -11.21
N GLU A 159 -2.28 20.88 -10.93
CA GLU A 159 -1.27 20.40 -11.87
C GLU A 159 -1.91 19.70 -13.06
N ASP A 160 -2.93 18.88 -12.83
CA ASP A 160 -3.70 18.21 -13.87
C ASP A 160 -4.40 19.23 -14.76
N GLU A 161 -5.05 20.25 -14.17
CA GLU A 161 -5.68 21.36 -14.89
C GLU A 161 -4.67 22.17 -15.71
N GLN A 162 -3.51 22.50 -15.13
CA GLN A 162 -2.44 23.20 -15.85
C GLN A 162 -1.86 22.37 -16.99
N THR A 163 -1.71 21.07 -16.77
CA THR A 163 -1.22 20.12 -17.78
C THR A 163 -2.24 20.01 -18.92
N ALA A 164 -3.53 19.86 -18.59
CA ALA A 164 -4.62 19.87 -19.55
C ALA A 164 -4.71 21.20 -20.33
N ALA A 165 -4.42 22.34 -19.68
CA ALA A 165 -4.37 23.64 -20.34
C ALA A 165 -3.18 23.79 -21.29
N ARG A 166 -1.99 23.30 -20.88
CA ARG A 166 -0.74 23.37 -21.68
C ARG A 166 -0.76 22.48 -22.92
N LEU A 167 -1.26 21.27 -22.77
CA LEU A 167 -1.41 20.31 -23.86
C LEU A 167 -2.55 20.71 -24.82
N GLY A 168 -3.39 21.67 -24.41
CA GLY A 168 -4.61 22.02 -25.12
C GLY A 168 -5.63 20.87 -25.12
N ALA A 169 -6.86 21.15 -25.53
CA ALA A 169 -7.89 20.12 -25.63
C ALA A 169 -7.52 18.96 -26.58
N HIS A 170 -6.50 19.14 -27.44
CA HIS A 170 -6.12 18.21 -28.50
C HIS A 170 -4.99 17.23 -28.11
N GLN A 171 -4.28 17.44 -27.00
CA GLN A 171 -3.32 16.47 -26.44
C GLN A 171 -3.74 16.03 -25.03
N ARG A 172 -5.02 16.08 -24.66
CA ARG A 172 -5.49 15.18 -23.60
C ARG A 172 -5.13 13.78 -24.08
N HIS A 173 -4.35 13.04 -23.30
CA HIS A 173 -4.05 11.64 -23.61
C HIS A 173 -5.38 10.98 -23.92
N THR A 174 -5.59 10.66 -25.19
CA THR A 174 -6.80 9.97 -25.61
C THR A 174 -6.74 8.64 -24.91
N THR A 175 -7.71 8.38 -24.03
CA THR A 175 -7.92 7.08 -23.43
C THR A 175 -7.73 6.05 -24.55
N PRO A 176 -6.80 5.09 -24.39
CA PRO A 176 -6.58 4.07 -25.40
C PRO A 176 -7.91 3.44 -25.80
N ALA A 177 -8.12 3.19 -27.09
CA ALA A 177 -9.39 2.65 -27.59
C ALA A 177 -9.83 1.38 -26.83
N TRP A 178 -8.87 0.52 -26.44
CA TRP A 178 -9.15 -0.68 -25.66
C TRP A 178 -9.71 -0.39 -24.26
N MET A 179 -9.36 0.74 -23.65
CA MET A 179 -9.91 1.17 -22.38
C MET A 179 -11.30 1.76 -22.55
N ASP A 180 -11.57 2.47 -23.64
CA ASP A 180 -12.94 2.88 -23.96
C ASP A 180 -13.83 1.65 -24.24
N ASP A 181 -13.32 0.66 -24.99
CA ASP A 181 -13.99 -0.62 -25.22
C ASP A 181 -14.22 -1.37 -23.92
N LEU A 182 -13.22 -1.40 -23.02
CA LEU A 182 -13.36 -1.99 -21.70
C LEU A 182 -14.41 -1.24 -20.89
N ALA A 183 -14.37 0.09 -20.86
CA ALA A 183 -15.36 0.93 -20.17
C ALA A 183 -16.77 0.71 -20.74
N GLN A 184 -16.89 0.54 -22.06
CA GLN A 184 -18.14 0.24 -22.74
C GLN A 184 -18.66 -1.17 -22.37
N LYS A 185 -17.80 -2.20 -22.39
CA LYS A 185 -18.15 -3.54 -21.90
C LYS A 185 -18.62 -3.49 -20.46
N PHE A 186 -17.90 -2.74 -19.62
CA PHE A 186 -18.32 -2.47 -18.26
C PHE A 186 -19.70 -1.85 -18.22
N GLN A 187 -20.00 -0.84 -19.07
CA GLN A 187 -21.27 -0.12 -19.30
C GLN A 187 -22.44 -0.99 -19.77
N GLU A 188 -22.19 -1.92 -20.67
CA GLU A 188 -23.21 -2.77 -21.26
C GLU A 188 -23.51 -4.00 -20.39
N GLU A 189 -22.49 -4.55 -19.72
CA GLU A 189 -22.57 -5.73 -18.85
C GLU A 189 -22.87 -5.38 -17.36
N TYR A 190 -23.36 -4.15 -17.08
CA TYR A 190 -23.41 -3.44 -15.77
C TYR A 190 -24.09 -4.11 -14.56
N ARG A 191 -24.47 -5.38 -14.61
CA ARG A 191 -24.98 -6.09 -13.43
C ARG A 191 -23.98 -7.03 -12.76
N THR A 192 -22.86 -7.38 -13.41
CA THR A 192 -22.00 -8.46 -12.90
C THR A 192 -20.51 -8.14 -12.83
N MET A 193 -20.04 -7.10 -13.54
CA MET A 193 -18.62 -6.74 -13.58
C MET A 193 -18.41 -5.38 -12.91
N ASN A 194 -17.95 -5.39 -11.66
CA ASN A 194 -17.75 -4.18 -10.85
C ASN A 194 -16.27 -3.86 -10.63
N THR A 195 -15.36 -4.77 -10.96
CA THR A 195 -13.91 -4.56 -10.84
C THR A 195 -13.15 -5.23 -11.98
N TRP A 196 -11.90 -4.83 -12.17
CA TRP A 196 -10.92 -5.49 -13.02
C TRP A 196 -9.54 -5.44 -12.40
N GLY A 197 -8.64 -6.30 -12.87
CA GLY A 197 -7.24 -6.29 -12.49
C GLY A 197 -6.70 -7.69 -12.34
N TYR A 198 -5.92 -7.94 -11.29
CA TYR A 198 -5.13 -9.17 -11.15
C TYR A 198 -5.27 -9.81 -9.78
N ILE A 199 -4.98 -11.10 -9.74
CA ILE A 199 -4.64 -11.83 -8.53
C ILE A 199 -3.12 -11.83 -8.40
N ALA A 200 -2.61 -11.51 -7.21
CA ALA A 200 -1.21 -11.57 -6.85
C ALA A 200 -1.00 -12.58 -5.70
N ILE A 201 0.04 -13.39 -5.79
CA ILE A 201 0.43 -14.35 -4.74
C ILE A 201 1.78 -13.93 -4.17
N TYR A 202 1.88 -13.81 -2.85
CA TYR A 202 3.20 -13.69 -2.20
C TYR A 202 3.91 -15.03 -2.24
N ASP A 203 5.16 -15.05 -2.72
CA ASP A 203 5.95 -16.28 -2.64
C ASP A 203 6.49 -16.51 -1.21
N ALA A 204 7.03 -17.71 -0.96
CA ALA A 204 7.50 -18.09 0.37
C ALA A 204 8.56 -17.13 0.91
N GLU A 205 9.50 -16.71 0.06
CA GLU A 205 10.61 -15.84 0.44
C GLU A 205 10.12 -14.43 0.76
N ALA A 206 9.17 -13.90 -0.01
CA ALA A 206 8.49 -12.65 0.26
C ALA A 206 7.77 -12.67 1.61
N GLN A 207 7.03 -13.74 1.90
CA GLN A 207 6.31 -13.89 3.17
C GLN A 207 7.24 -14.00 4.39
N GLU A 208 8.40 -14.63 4.23
CA GLU A 208 9.39 -14.79 5.31
C GLU A 208 10.22 -13.52 5.52
N SER A 209 10.50 -12.77 4.44
CA SER A 209 11.38 -11.60 4.50
C SER A 209 10.65 -10.29 4.83
N MET A 210 9.36 -10.15 4.49
CA MET A 210 8.61 -8.93 4.79
C MET A 210 7.98 -8.97 6.19
N ASN A 211 8.25 -7.91 6.96
CA ASN A 211 7.39 -7.57 8.08
C ASN A 211 6.09 -6.87 7.58
N ASP A 212 5.12 -6.69 8.47
CA ASP A 212 3.82 -6.10 8.13
C ASP A 212 3.94 -4.65 7.62
N GLU A 213 4.96 -3.91 8.06
CA GLU A 213 5.21 -2.52 7.64
C GLU A 213 5.75 -2.47 6.19
N ASP A 214 6.75 -3.29 5.87
CA ASP A 214 7.32 -3.38 4.52
C ASP A 214 6.27 -3.85 3.52
N ARG A 215 5.41 -4.79 3.93
CA ARG A 215 4.26 -5.23 3.14
C ARG A 215 3.27 -4.09 2.88
N TYR A 216 2.87 -3.37 3.92
CA TYR A 216 1.98 -2.21 3.77
C TYR A 216 2.58 -1.16 2.81
N TYR A 217 3.88 -0.87 2.96
CA TYR A 217 4.58 0.08 2.11
C TYR A 217 4.64 -0.41 0.65
N PHE A 218 4.96 -1.68 0.43
CA PHE A 218 4.97 -2.32 -0.89
C PHE A 218 3.60 -2.22 -1.56
N GLU A 219 2.54 -2.67 -0.89
CA GLU A 219 1.17 -2.69 -1.45
C GLU A 219 0.72 -1.28 -1.83
N ARG A 220 1.00 -0.29 -0.98
CA ARG A 220 0.69 1.11 -1.23
C ARG A 220 1.46 1.66 -2.43
N LYS A 221 2.78 1.44 -2.47
CA LYS A 221 3.64 1.95 -3.55
C LYS A 221 3.26 1.30 -4.88
N PHE A 222 2.97 -0.01 -4.89
CA PHE A 222 2.46 -0.71 -6.06
C PHE A 222 1.16 -0.08 -6.58
N GLU A 223 0.20 0.17 -5.70
CA GLU A 223 -1.08 0.81 -6.07
C GLU A 223 -0.86 2.22 -6.63
N ASP A 224 0.00 3.02 -6.00
CA ASP A 224 0.30 4.38 -6.44
C ASP A 224 0.94 4.38 -7.85
N VAL A 225 1.87 3.46 -8.15
CA VAL A 225 2.44 3.32 -9.50
C VAL A 225 1.40 2.94 -10.54
N CYS A 226 0.51 1.99 -10.22
CA CYS A 226 -0.58 1.63 -11.13
C CYS A 226 -1.57 2.79 -11.33
N ARG A 227 -1.83 3.58 -10.28
CA ARG A 227 -2.69 4.77 -10.36
C ARG A 227 -2.08 5.86 -11.22
N ASP A 228 -0.80 6.14 -11.05
CA ASP A 228 -0.08 7.12 -11.86
C ASP A 228 -0.03 6.69 -13.33
N ALA A 229 0.20 5.40 -13.62
CA ALA A 229 0.12 4.86 -14.98
C ALA A 229 -1.28 5.06 -15.61
N MET A 230 -2.36 4.90 -14.83
CA MET A 230 -3.73 5.21 -15.27
C MET A 230 -3.97 6.72 -15.46
N ARG A 231 -3.34 7.58 -14.65
CA ARG A 231 -3.42 9.03 -14.83
C ARG A 231 -2.77 9.44 -16.15
N GLU A 232 -1.57 8.95 -16.40
CA GLU A 232 -0.78 9.30 -17.58
C GLU A 232 -1.44 8.87 -18.90
N ASN A 233 -2.22 7.78 -18.89
CA ASN A 233 -2.94 7.33 -20.07
C ASN A 233 -4.38 7.87 -20.19
N GLY A 234 -4.79 8.77 -19.29
CA GLY A 234 -6.12 9.38 -19.28
C GLY A 234 -7.22 8.52 -18.67
N ALA A 235 -6.92 7.29 -18.23
CA ALA A 235 -7.89 6.39 -17.62
C ALA A 235 -8.29 6.77 -16.19
N GLU A 236 -7.51 7.55 -15.45
CA GLU A 236 -7.84 7.93 -14.06
C GLU A 236 -9.21 8.64 -13.97
N ALA A 237 -9.55 9.45 -14.98
CA ALA A 237 -10.83 10.14 -15.05
C ALA A 237 -12.01 9.23 -15.40
N THR A 238 -11.75 7.98 -15.83
CA THR A 238 -12.79 7.03 -16.24
C THR A 238 -13.31 6.23 -15.04
N ALA A 239 -14.51 5.67 -15.18
CA ALA A 239 -15.03 4.73 -14.20
C ALA A 239 -14.13 3.49 -14.01
N LEU A 240 -13.23 3.19 -14.97
CA LEU A 240 -12.32 2.05 -14.90
C LEU A 240 -11.30 2.21 -13.79
N ALA A 241 -10.65 3.36 -13.63
CA ALA A 241 -9.62 3.52 -12.62
C ALA A 241 -10.16 3.28 -11.20
N ARG A 242 -11.39 3.71 -10.93
CA ARG A 242 -12.08 3.45 -9.64
C ARG A 242 -12.41 1.97 -9.40
N ARG A 243 -12.39 1.17 -10.45
CA ARG A 243 -12.73 -0.27 -10.47
C ARG A 243 -11.51 -1.17 -10.59
N TRP A 244 -10.32 -0.62 -10.82
CA TRP A 244 -9.08 -1.38 -10.84
C TRP A 244 -8.76 -1.91 -9.45
N ARG A 245 -8.42 -3.19 -9.33
CA ARG A 245 -8.12 -3.87 -8.07
C ARG A 245 -6.97 -4.85 -8.24
N LEU A 246 -6.16 -4.96 -7.20
CA LEU A 246 -5.17 -6.01 -7.05
C LEU A 246 -5.52 -6.83 -5.82
N TYR A 247 -5.70 -8.13 -6.01
CA TYR A 247 -6.09 -9.04 -4.93
C TYR A 247 -4.86 -9.85 -4.51
N PHE A 248 -4.31 -9.52 -3.35
CA PHE A 248 -3.17 -10.24 -2.79
C PHE A 248 -3.64 -11.48 -2.02
N PHE A 249 -2.95 -12.60 -2.22
CA PHE A 249 -3.18 -13.84 -1.50
C PHE A 249 -1.89 -14.30 -0.83
N ASP A 250 -2.04 -14.70 0.42
CA ASP A 250 -1.00 -15.39 1.16
C ASP A 250 -1.21 -16.90 1.03
N PRO A 251 -0.28 -17.64 0.38
CA PRO A 251 -0.25 -19.08 0.58
C PRO A 251 -0.08 -19.38 2.09
N PRO A 252 -0.68 -20.46 2.62
CA PRO A 252 -0.48 -20.91 3.98
C PRO A 252 1.00 -21.03 4.27
N ARG A 253 1.42 -20.38 5.35
CA ARG A 253 2.80 -20.46 5.82
C ARG A 253 3.15 -21.92 6.06
N ARG A 254 4.39 -22.28 5.72
CA ARG A 254 4.94 -23.58 6.07
C ARG A 254 4.72 -23.82 7.56
N PRO A 255 4.07 -24.93 7.98
CA PRO A 255 3.98 -25.23 9.39
C PRO A 255 5.41 -25.30 9.91
N SER A 256 5.76 -24.40 10.83
CA SER A 256 7.08 -24.34 11.43
C SER A 256 7.42 -25.74 11.91
N THR A 257 8.38 -26.41 11.26
CA THR A 257 8.79 -27.75 11.66
C THR A 257 9.11 -27.65 13.14
N PRO A 258 8.39 -28.37 14.03
CA PRO A 258 8.60 -28.26 15.45
C PRO A 258 10.09 -28.53 15.68
N ASN A 259 10.79 -27.53 16.22
CA ASN A 259 12.21 -27.63 16.52
C ASN A 259 12.39 -28.90 17.35
N THR A 260 12.83 -29.97 16.69
CA THR A 260 13.12 -31.23 17.36
C THR A 260 14.50 -31.05 17.95
N THR A 261 14.58 -30.19 18.96
CA THR A 261 15.79 -30.00 19.75
C THR A 261 15.97 -31.30 20.52
N ASN A 262 17.02 -32.01 20.11
CA ASN A 262 17.47 -33.30 20.61
C ASN A 262 17.23 -33.54 22.11
N THR A 263 16.55 -34.65 22.38
CA THR A 263 17.02 -35.76 23.21
C THR A 263 17.98 -35.41 24.36
N THR A 264 17.38 -35.30 25.55
CA THR A 264 17.80 -35.99 26.78
C THR A 264 19.31 -36.21 26.95
N THR A 265 19.98 -35.25 27.59
CA THR A 265 21.13 -35.56 28.47
C THR A 265 20.60 -35.61 29.90
N PRO A 266 20.82 -36.69 30.69
CA PRO A 266 20.33 -36.76 32.06
C PRO A 266 21.11 -35.80 32.97
N ALA A 267 20.39 -34.84 33.55
CA ALA A 267 20.94 -33.88 34.50
C ALA A 267 21.18 -34.51 35.87
N THR A 268 22.38 -34.28 36.40
CA THR A 268 22.66 -34.31 37.84
C THR A 268 22.23 -32.96 38.43
N VAL A 269 21.37 -33.02 39.46
CA VAL A 269 20.82 -31.88 40.22
C VAL A 269 21.91 -31.32 41.16
N PRO A 270 22.03 -29.98 41.34
CA PRO A 270 21.39 -29.35 42.49
C PRO A 270 20.72 -27.98 42.24
N SER A 271 19.47 -27.91 42.71
CA SER A 271 18.80 -26.83 43.45
C SER A 271 19.34 -25.39 43.35
N SER A 272 18.50 -24.49 42.82
CA SER A 272 18.32 -23.13 43.35
C SER A 272 17.05 -22.51 42.79
N SER A 273 16.23 -21.99 43.69
CA SER A 273 14.94 -21.33 43.52
C SER A 273 15.03 -20.00 42.76
N HIS A 274 14.10 -19.74 41.82
CA HIS A 274 13.49 -18.42 41.61
C HIS A 274 12.15 -18.58 40.87
N ASN A 275 11.14 -17.84 41.34
CA ASN A 275 9.79 -17.84 40.81
C ASN A 275 9.72 -16.96 39.55
N GLU A 276 9.32 -17.52 38.42
CA GLU A 276 8.80 -16.77 37.27
C GLU A 276 7.29 -16.99 37.18
N ALA A 277 6.56 -15.88 37.23
CA ALA A 277 5.14 -15.81 36.92
C ALA A 277 5.01 -15.55 35.41
N GLU A 278 4.49 -16.53 34.67
CA GLU A 278 4.06 -16.34 33.29
C GLU A 278 2.79 -15.48 33.28
N ALA A 279 2.92 -14.23 32.86
CA ALA A 279 1.79 -13.39 32.48
C ALA A 279 1.43 -13.71 31.02
N GLY A 280 0.32 -14.43 30.83
CA GLY A 280 -0.28 -14.64 29.52
C GLY A 280 -0.73 -13.32 28.91
N TYR A 281 -0.40 -13.13 27.63
CA TYR A 281 -1.03 -12.09 26.81
C TYR A 281 -2.50 -12.47 26.60
N HIS A 282 -3.38 -11.82 27.34
CA HIS A 282 -4.81 -11.79 27.05
C HIS A 282 -5.06 -10.84 25.87
N THR A 283 -5.15 -11.37 24.66
CA THR A 283 -5.95 -10.73 23.62
C THR A 283 -7.42 -10.84 24.01
N ASN A 284 -8.06 -9.69 24.26
CA ASN A 284 -9.49 -9.60 24.49
C ASN A 284 -10.25 -10.04 23.23
N ILE A 285 -10.63 -11.31 23.18
CA ILE A 285 -11.63 -11.83 22.26
C ILE A 285 -12.99 -11.48 22.85
N LEU A 286 -13.72 -10.58 22.19
CA LEU A 286 -15.16 -10.40 22.43
C LEU A 286 -15.86 -11.71 22.05
N GLN A 287 -16.22 -12.51 23.07
CA GLN A 287 -17.17 -13.61 22.91
C GLN A 287 -18.54 -13.04 22.56
N TRP A 288 -19.00 -13.30 21.33
CA TRP A 288 -20.39 -13.11 20.95
C TRP A 288 -21.16 -14.40 21.24
N ASN A 289 -22.12 -14.32 22.16
CA ASN A 289 -23.01 -15.43 22.49
C ASN A 289 -24.03 -15.64 21.35
N GLU A 290 -24.11 -16.88 20.87
CA GLU A 290 -25.13 -17.33 19.93
C GLU A 290 -26.53 -17.26 20.56
N GLY A 291 -27.31 -16.26 20.17
CA GLY A 291 -28.74 -16.17 20.42
C GLY A 291 -29.52 -16.48 19.14
N THR A 292 -30.16 -17.63 19.09
CA THR A 292 -31.10 -18.08 18.04
C THR A 292 -32.13 -17.01 17.62
N PRO A 293 -32.41 -16.84 16.31
CA PRO A 293 -33.48 -15.95 15.88
C PRO A 293 -34.85 -16.63 16.07
N THR A 294 -35.68 -16.07 16.95
CA THR A 294 -37.10 -16.39 17.01
C THR A 294 -37.83 -15.56 15.95
N VAL A 295 -38.42 -16.25 14.98
CA VAL A 295 -39.34 -15.71 13.99
C VAL A 295 -40.56 -15.12 14.71
N LYS A 296 -40.76 -13.80 14.61
CA LYS A 296 -42.04 -13.14 14.90
C LYS A 296 -42.60 -12.58 13.60
N THR A 297 -43.73 -13.16 13.18
CA THR A 297 -44.62 -12.63 12.15
C THR A 297 -45.13 -11.24 12.51
N PRO A 298 -45.23 -10.28 11.55
CA PRO A 298 -45.94 -9.04 11.79
C PRO A 298 -47.42 -9.19 11.45
N THR A 299 -48.26 -8.85 12.42
CA THR A 299 -49.68 -8.56 12.23
C THR A 299 -49.85 -7.22 11.53
N SER A 300 -50.79 -7.19 10.60
CA SER A 300 -51.23 -6.04 9.81
C SER A 300 -51.75 -4.86 10.63
N ALA A 301 -51.37 -3.65 10.24
CA ALA A 301 -52.22 -2.46 10.39
C ALA A 301 -51.89 -1.43 9.31
N THR A 302 -52.96 -0.98 8.66
CA THR A 302 -53.14 0.06 7.65
C THR A 302 -52.57 1.44 8.01
N GLY A 303 -52.05 2.16 6.99
CA GLY A 303 -52.30 3.59 6.87
C GLY A 303 -51.14 4.46 6.37
N SER A 304 -51.44 5.19 5.28
CA SER A 304 -50.84 6.45 4.80
C SER A 304 -49.57 6.41 3.95
N SER A 305 -49.69 7.00 2.77
CA SER A 305 -48.65 7.24 1.78
C SER A 305 -47.82 8.48 2.13
N SER A 306 -46.50 8.37 2.10
CA SER A 306 -45.62 9.44 1.63
C SER A 306 -44.45 8.82 0.87
N SER A 307 -44.15 9.43 -0.27
CA SER A 307 -42.98 9.20 -1.10
C SER A 307 -41.76 9.78 -0.40
N ASP A 308 -40.91 8.93 0.16
CA ASP A 308 -39.56 9.29 0.58
C ASP A 308 -38.60 8.23 0.04
N GLU A 309 -37.72 8.64 -0.87
CA GLU A 309 -36.57 7.86 -1.29
C GLU A 309 -35.61 7.69 -0.10
N PRO A 310 -35.09 6.48 0.17
CA PRO A 310 -34.03 6.33 1.14
C PRO A 310 -32.70 6.69 0.49
N GLU A 311 -32.23 7.93 0.74
CA GLU A 311 -30.80 8.22 0.77
C GLU A 311 -30.18 7.41 1.92
N GLY A 312 -29.79 6.17 1.63
CA GLY A 312 -29.19 5.23 2.57
C GLY A 312 -27.73 4.98 2.21
N GLY A 313 -26.85 5.63 2.97
CA GLY A 313 -25.41 5.55 2.80
C GLY A 313 -24.82 4.16 3.05
N TYR A 314 -23.82 3.84 2.25
CA TYR A 314 -22.69 3.00 2.61
C TYR A 314 -21.45 3.60 1.97
N ARG A 315 -20.82 4.55 2.66
CA ARG A 315 -19.39 4.84 2.47
C ARG A 315 -18.64 4.06 3.56
N THR A 316 -18.48 2.77 3.33
CA THR A 316 -17.41 2.04 4.00
C THR A 316 -16.09 2.47 3.36
N THR A 317 -15.20 3.00 4.19
CA THR A 317 -13.83 3.36 3.83
C THR A 317 -13.09 2.09 3.37
N LEU A 318 -12.52 2.16 2.16
CA LEU A 318 -11.83 1.08 1.44
C LEU A 318 -10.70 0.31 2.19
N PRO A 319 -9.98 0.84 3.20
CA PRO A 319 -8.90 0.07 3.83
C PRO A 319 -9.36 -1.17 4.61
N SER A 320 -10.60 -1.19 5.13
CA SER A 320 -11.06 -2.27 6.02
C SER A 320 -11.45 -3.56 5.29
N ILE A 321 -11.72 -3.52 3.99
CA ILE A 321 -12.12 -4.71 3.22
C ILE A 321 -10.89 -5.53 2.79
N ILE A 322 -9.74 -4.88 2.60
CA ILE A 322 -8.48 -5.54 2.19
C ILE A 322 -7.92 -6.40 3.35
N LEU A 323 -7.98 -5.90 4.59
CA LEU A 323 -7.43 -6.60 5.76
C LEU A 323 -8.31 -7.77 6.26
N GLN A 324 -9.64 -7.64 6.16
CA GLN A 324 -10.56 -8.68 6.65
C GLN A 324 -10.50 -9.97 5.82
N TRP A 325 -10.24 -9.84 4.51
CA TRP A 325 -10.29 -10.99 3.60
C TRP A 325 -9.06 -11.91 3.67
N ASN A 326 -7.87 -11.36 3.93
CA ASN A 326 -6.65 -12.18 4.10
C ASN A 326 -6.74 -13.16 5.30
N GLN A 327 -7.60 -12.88 6.28
CA GLN A 327 -7.76 -13.73 7.47
C GLN A 327 -8.67 -14.96 7.22
N ASP A 328 -9.70 -14.84 6.37
CA ASP A 328 -10.70 -15.90 6.16
C ASP A 328 -10.24 -16.96 5.14
N VAL A 329 -9.37 -16.61 4.19
CA VAL A 329 -8.82 -17.52 3.16
C VAL A 329 -7.86 -18.58 3.75
N GLY A 330 -7.30 -18.34 4.94
CA GLY A 330 -6.27 -19.17 5.56
C GLY A 330 -6.70 -20.60 5.94
N ALA A 331 -8.00 -20.87 6.08
CA ALA A 331 -8.48 -22.18 6.55
C ALA A 331 -8.71 -23.20 5.42
N ALA A 332 -8.99 -22.78 4.19
CA ALA A 332 -9.53 -23.66 3.15
C ALA A 332 -8.50 -24.31 2.20
N ASN A 333 -7.23 -23.88 2.17
CA ASN A 333 -6.29 -24.28 1.11
C ASN A 333 -4.92 -24.79 1.58
N THR A 334 -4.90 -25.69 2.56
CA THR A 334 -3.68 -26.04 3.31
C THR A 334 -2.66 -26.91 2.56
N ALA A 335 -3.02 -27.66 1.51
CA ALA A 335 -2.11 -28.65 0.93
C ALA A 335 -1.28 -28.14 -0.25
N ALA A 336 -1.93 -27.60 -1.29
CA ALA A 336 -1.22 -27.10 -2.48
C ALA A 336 -0.43 -25.82 -2.19
N ALA A 337 -0.97 -24.95 -1.35
CA ALA A 337 -0.33 -23.69 -1.04
C ALA A 337 0.74 -23.84 0.07
N ALA A 338 0.66 -24.86 0.96
CA ALA A 338 1.81 -25.26 1.78
C ALA A 338 2.94 -25.90 0.96
N ALA A 339 2.63 -26.55 -0.18
CA ALA A 339 3.65 -27.04 -1.10
C ALA A 339 4.36 -25.88 -1.81
N ALA A 340 3.64 -24.84 -2.24
CA ALA A 340 4.25 -23.61 -2.80
C ALA A 340 5.10 -22.85 -1.78
N ALA A 341 4.66 -22.81 -0.52
CA ALA A 341 5.42 -22.20 0.58
C ALA A 341 6.74 -22.92 0.91
N ALA A 342 6.98 -24.13 0.37
CA ALA A 342 8.13 -24.96 0.74
C ALA A 342 9.28 -24.95 -0.29
N ILE A 343 9.12 -24.29 -1.44
CA ILE A 343 10.04 -24.45 -2.57
C ILE A 343 10.75 -23.11 -2.85
N SER A 344 12.07 -23.10 -2.72
CA SER A 344 12.91 -21.96 -3.09
C SER A 344 12.69 -21.58 -4.57
N PRO A 345 12.74 -20.29 -4.95
CA PRO A 345 12.69 -19.86 -6.35
C PRO A 345 13.70 -20.57 -7.26
N SER A 346 14.81 -21.04 -6.70
CA SER A 346 15.86 -21.78 -7.41
C SER A 346 15.59 -23.29 -7.55
N ALA A 347 14.61 -23.84 -6.85
CA ALA A 347 14.38 -25.27 -6.80
C ALA A 347 13.64 -25.77 -8.05
N PRO A 348 14.02 -26.96 -8.58
CA PRO A 348 13.30 -27.59 -9.68
C PRO A 348 11.81 -27.74 -9.36
N GLY A 349 10.94 -27.25 -10.25
CA GLY A 349 9.49 -27.31 -10.08
C GLY A 349 8.87 -26.14 -9.32
N TYR A 350 9.62 -25.08 -8.97
CA TYR A 350 9.09 -23.86 -8.35
C TYR A 350 7.89 -23.29 -9.13
N HIS A 351 8.06 -23.02 -10.42
CA HIS A 351 7.00 -22.45 -11.27
C HIS A 351 5.77 -23.37 -11.39
N THR A 352 5.98 -24.69 -11.47
CA THR A 352 4.90 -25.68 -11.48
C THR A 352 4.07 -25.59 -10.20
N THR A 353 4.75 -25.51 -9.06
CA THR A 353 4.09 -25.42 -7.76
C THR A 353 3.32 -24.11 -7.58
N LEU A 354 3.86 -22.98 -8.06
CA LEU A 354 3.14 -21.70 -8.06
C LEU A 354 1.84 -21.76 -8.86
N ARG A 355 1.86 -22.36 -10.06
CA ARG A 355 0.64 -22.54 -10.86
C ARG A 355 -0.36 -23.45 -10.17
N SER A 356 0.09 -24.56 -9.58
CA SER A 356 -0.78 -25.45 -8.81
C SER A 356 -1.39 -24.76 -7.60
N ALA A 357 -0.64 -23.90 -6.91
CA ALA A 357 -1.15 -23.08 -5.81
C ALA A 357 -2.17 -22.04 -6.29
N PHE A 358 -1.90 -21.36 -7.41
CA PHE A 358 -2.86 -20.44 -8.01
C PHE A 358 -4.15 -21.15 -8.44
N ARG A 359 -4.06 -22.36 -9.02
CA ARG A 359 -5.25 -23.18 -9.34
C ARG A 359 -6.04 -23.51 -8.09
N ALA A 360 -5.39 -23.90 -7.01
CA ALA A 360 -6.05 -24.12 -5.73
C ALA A 360 -6.73 -22.84 -5.21
N VAL A 361 -6.10 -21.67 -5.39
CA VAL A 361 -6.73 -20.37 -5.09
C VAL A 361 -7.98 -20.16 -5.93
N LEU A 362 -7.93 -20.37 -7.25
CA LEU A 362 -9.11 -20.23 -8.12
C LEU A 362 -10.24 -21.19 -7.76
N ASP A 363 -9.91 -22.43 -7.40
CA ASP A 363 -10.86 -23.47 -7.02
C ASP A 363 -11.44 -23.28 -5.60
N SER A 364 -10.92 -22.32 -4.83
CA SER A 364 -11.43 -22.01 -3.49
C SER A 364 -12.83 -21.39 -3.57
N GLU A 365 -13.68 -21.72 -2.59
CA GLU A 365 -15.04 -21.16 -2.52
C GLU A 365 -15.00 -19.63 -2.38
N GLU A 366 -14.03 -19.11 -1.62
CA GLU A 366 -13.82 -17.68 -1.40
C GLU A 366 -13.45 -16.97 -2.69
N CYS A 367 -12.50 -17.52 -3.46
CA CYS A 367 -12.10 -16.94 -4.74
C CYS A 367 -13.23 -17.06 -5.77
N THR A 368 -13.93 -18.19 -5.80
CA THR A 368 -15.13 -18.37 -6.63
C THR A 368 -16.19 -17.32 -6.30
N ASN A 369 -16.47 -17.10 -5.02
CA ASN A 369 -17.43 -16.10 -4.56
C ASN A 369 -16.96 -14.68 -4.88
N MET A 370 -15.66 -14.39 -4.76
CA MET A 370 -15.06 -13.13 -5.16
C MET A 370 -15.22 -12.93 -6.68
N LEU A 371 -14.72 -13.85 -7.50
CA LEU A 371 -14.72 -13.75 -8.96
C LEU A 371 -16.13 -13.66 -9.55
N ARG A 372 -17.12 -14.29 -8.89
CA ARG A 372 -18.55 -14.16 -9.26
C ARG A 372 -19.02 -12.70 -9.33
N TRP A 373 -18.46 -11.83 -8.51
CA TRP A 373 -18.74 -10.39 -8.47
C TRP A 373 -17.60 -9.55 -9.04
N ASN A 374 -16.58 -10.16 -9.64
CA ASN A 374 -15.37 -9.46 -10.07
C ASN A 374 -14.90 -10.02 -11.42
N LEU A 375 -15.82 -10.09 -12.39
CA LEU A 375 -15.60 -10.74 -13.69
C LEU A 375 -14.46 -10.12 -14.55
N GLY A 376 -13.93 -8.95 -14.17
CA GLY A 376 -12.77 -8.34 -14.83
C GLY A 376 -11.42 -8.69 -14.24
N VAL A 377 -11.39 -9.49 -13.18
CA VAL A 377 -10.13 -9.99 -12.63
C VAL A 377 -9.63 -11.12 -13.49
N ARG A 378 -8.36 -11.06 -13.89
CA ARG A 378 -7.73 -12.10 -14.71
C ARG A 378 -7.54 -13.38 -13.90
N THR A 379 -7.98 -14.50 -14.48
CA THR A 379 -7.84 -15.86 -13.94
C THR A 379 -6.93 -16.75 -14.78
N ASP A 380 -6.61 -16.32 -15.99
CA ASP A 380 -5.68 -16.98 -16.91
C ASP A 380 -4.23 -16.48 -16.72
N VAL A 381 -4.05 -15.34 -16.06
CA VAL A 381 -2.76 -14.82 -15.62
C VAL A 381 -2.80 -14.37 -14.16
N PHE A 382 -1.68 -14.51 -13.46
CA PHE A 382 -1.52 -14.04 -12.08
C PHE A 382 -0.13 -13.45 -11.86
N LEU A 383 -0.04 -12.56 -10.87
CA LEU A 383 1.21 -11.93 -10.46
C LEU A 383 1.83 -12.74 -9.32
N VAL A 384 3.16 -12.77 -9.23
CA VAL A 384 3.85 -13.30 -8.05
C VAL A 384 4.66 -12.19 -7.40
N VAL A 385 4.43 -11.94 -6.12
CA VAL A 385 5.22 -10.98 -5.36
C VAL A 385 6.33 -11.77 -4.66
N ASN A 386 7.52 -11.74 -5.25
CA ASN A 386 8.72 -12.35 -4.68
C ASN A 386 9.66 -11.28 -4.11
N LYS A 387 10.72 -11.72 -3.42
CA LYS A 387 11.73 -10.82 -2.86
C LYS A 387 12.28 -9.81 -3.88
N GLU A 388 12.60 -10.25 -5.10
CA GLU A 388 13.09 -9.35 -6.14
C GLU A 388 12.07 -8.27 -6.53
N CYS A 389 10.79 -8.61 -6.59
CA CYS A 389 9.71 -7.64 -6.84
C CYS A 389 9.64 -6.62 -5.70
N ILE A 390 9.71 -7.09 -4.46
CA ILE A 390 9.66 -6.24 -3.25
C ILE A 390 10.85 -5.31 -3.23
N ASP A 391 12.07 -5.83 -3.33
CA ASP A 391 13.30 -5.04 -3.36
C ASP A 391 13.23 -4.03 -4.53
N SER A 392 12.67 -4.42 -5.69
CA SER A 392 12.49 -3.50 -6.82
C SER A 392 11.56 -2.33 -6.50
N VAL A 393 10.55 -2.53 -5.65
CA VAL A 393 9.53 -1.52 -5.32
C VAL A 393 9.93 -0.74 -4.07
N VAL A 394 10.39 -1.41 -3.02
CA VAL A 394 10.72 -0.82 -1.73
C VAL A 394 12.03 -0.05 -1.81
N ASP A 395 13.09 -0.68 -2.33
CA ASP A 395 14.45 -0.11 -2.28
C ASP A 395 14.73 0.88 -3.41
N ASN A 396 14.00 0.79 -4.53
CA ASN A 396 14.20 1.72 -5.65
C ASN A 396 13.14 2.82 -5.67
N ASN A 397 13.61 4.05 -5.92
CA ASN A 397 12.73 5.19 -6.21
C ASN A 397 12.48 5.37 -7.71
N PHE A 398 13.16 4.60 -8.56
CA PHE A 398 12.99 4.64 -10.00
C PHE A 398 11.88 3.69 -10.44
N LEU A 399 10.78 4.26 -10.95
CA LEU A 399 9.65 3.51 -11.54
C LEU A 399 10.12 2.52 -12.62
N ASP A 400 11.22 2.85 -13.30
CA ASP A 400 11.78 2.07 -14.40
C ASP A 400 12.31 0.70 -14.00
N ASP A 401 12.72 0.53 -12.75
CA ASP A 401 13.24 -0.73 -12.23
C ASP A 401 12.15 -1.58 -11.56
N MET A 402 10.96 -1.02 -11.33
CA MET A 402 9.86 -1.71 -10.67
C MET A 402 9.20 -2.71 -11.62
N ARG A 403 9.25 -3.98 -11.26
CA ARG A 403 8.74 -5.08 -12.08
C ARG A 403 8.13 -6.18 -11.23
N VAL A 404 7.17 -6.88 -11.81
CA VAL A 404 6.52 -8.03 -11.21
C VAL A 404 6.57 -9.20 -12.21
N PRO A 405 6.83 -10.42 -11.75
CA PRO A 405 6.68 -11.59 -12.59
C PRO A 405 5.19 -11.88 -12.79
N VAL A 406 4.83 -12.15 -14.05
CA VAL A 406 3.49 -12.54 -14.47
C VAL A 406 3.52 -13.94 -15.03
N TYR A 407 2.63 -14.78 -14.54
CA TYR A 407 2.52 -16.19 -14.87
C TYR A 407 1.26 -16.46 -15.68
N GLU A 408 1.40 -17.33 -16.67
CA GLU A 408 0.28 -17.95 -17.36
C GLU A 408 -0.20 -19.17 -16.57
N ALA A 409 -1.49 -19.15 -16.20
CA ALA A 409 -2.08 -20.11 -15.27
C ALA A 409 -2.31 -21.49 -15.91
N ASP A 410 -2.57 -21.53 -17.22
CA ASP A 410 -2.83 -22.74 -18.01
C ASP A 410 -1.58 -23.25 -18.74
N PHE A 411 -0.40 -22.68 -18.46
CA PHE A 411 0.81 -23.10 -19.14
C PHE A 411 1.08 -24.60 -18.92
N PRO A 412 1.32 -25.40 -19.98
CA PRO A 412 1.46 -26.84 -19.88
C PRO A 412 2.50 -27.25 -18.84
N GLN A 413 2.09 -28.09 -17.88
CA GLN A 413 3.05 -28.74 -17.01
C GLN A 413 3.80 -29.81 -17.82
N ALA A 414 5.11 -29.90 -17.61
CA ALA A 414 5.91 -30.98 -18.14
C ALA A 414 5.55 -32.25 -17.38
N ASP A 415 4.40 -32.84 -17.68
CA ASP A 415 4.02 -34.13 -17.14
C ASP A 415 5.12 -35.12 -17.55
N ASP A 416 5.63 -35.91 -16.61
CA ASP A 416 6.40 -37.14 -16.81
C ASP A 416 7.87 -37.12 -17.29
N GLY A 417 8.50 -35.96 -17.46
CA GLY A 417 9.92 -35.93 -17.87
C GLY A 417 10.13 -36.16 -19.38
N SER A 418 9.06 -36.14 -20.16
CA SER A 418 9.11 -35.71 -21.56
C SER A 418 9.79 -34.34 -21.65
N SER A 419 11.06 -34.31 -22.07
CA SER A 419 11.84 -33.08 -22.33
C SER A 419 11.28 -32.20 -23.46
N SER A 420 10.01 -32.35 -23.82
CA SER A 420 9.35 -31.69 -24.95
C SER A 420 8.45 -30.52 -24.57
N SER A 421 8.30 -30.16 -23.29
CA SER A 421 7.53 -28.96 -22.91
C SER A 421 8.34 -27.67 -23.03
N TYR A 422 9.65 -27.75 -23.32
CA TYR A 422 10.41 -26.58 -23.72
C TYR A 422 9.88 -26.15 -25.08
N HIS A 423 9.15 -25.02 -25.10
CA HIS A 423 8.90 -24.36 -26.35
C HIS A 423 10.25 -24.10 -27.04
N PRO A 424 10.33 -24.27 -28.36
CA PRO A 424 11.58 -24.14 -29.10
C PRO A 424 12.22 -22.75 -28.96
N ASP A 425 11.46 -21.76 -28.47
CA ASP A 425 11.94 -20.41 -28.20
C ASP A 425 12.33 -20.15 -26.73
N GLY A 426 12.08 -21.07 -25.80
CA GLY A 426 12.48 -20.93 -24.40
C GLY A 426 11.48 -20.18 -23.51
N TYR A 427 10.25 -19.94 -23.95
CA TYR A 427 9.20 -19.41 -23.07
C TYR A 427 8.75 -20.46 -22.05
N GLU A 428 8.86 -20.11 -20.76
CA GLU A 428 8.58 -21.02 -19.63
C GLU A 428 7.20 -20.79 -18.99
N GLY A 429 6.32 -20.03 -19.65
CA GLY A 429 4.98 -19.71 -19.13
C GLY A 429 4.96 -18.60 -18.09
N TRP A 430 5.99 -17.76 -18.06
CA TRP A 430 6.07 -16.58 -17.22
C TRP A 430 7.02 -15.53 -17.82
N MET A 431 6.86 -14.27 -17.41
CA MET A 431 7.74 -13.17 -17.81
C MET A 431 7.76 -12.05 -16.77
N TRP A 432 8.78 -11.20 -16.81
CA TRP A 432 8.74 -9.93 -16.07
C TRP A 432 7.89 -8.91 -16.80
N VAL A 433 7.11 -8.13 -16.06
CA VAL A 433 6.36 -6.98 -16.58
C VAL A 433 6.65 -5.77 -15.71
N ARG A 434 6.91 -4.61 -16.33
CA ARG A 434 7.06 -3.35 -15.58
C ARG A 434 5.73 -2.95 -14.95
N LEU A 435 5.75 -2.44 -13.71
CA LEU A 435 4.52 -2.16 -12.97
C LEU A 435 3.57 -1.21 -13.68
N GLU A 436 4.09 -0.12 -14.24
CA GLU A 436 3.31 0.84 -15.04
C GLU A 436 2.65 0.19 -16.27
N GLN A 437 3.27 -0.86 -16.83
CA GLN A 437 2.83 -1.51 -18.06
C GLN A 437 1.80 -2.58 -17.78
N LEU A 438 1.66 -3.04 -16.51
CA LEU A 438 0.59 -3.95 -16.09
C LEU A 438 -0.77 -3.39 -16.50
N VAL A 439 -1.03 -2.14 -16.15
CA VAL A 439 -2.32 -1.50 -16.39
C VAL A 439 -2.46 -1.04 -17.83
N TYR A 440 -1.35 -0.64 -18.46
CA TYR A 440 -1.38 -0.01 -19.77
C TYR A 440 -1.32 -0.99 -20.95
N ARG A 441 -0.16 -1.60 -21.21
CA ARG A 441 0.02 -2.45 -22.40
C ARG A 441 -0.22 -3.91 -22.10
N PHE A 442 0.08 -4.38 -20.91
CA PHE A 442 -0.02 -5.79 -20.58
C PHE A 442 -1.48 -6.21 -20.47
N TYR A 443 -2.30 -5.51 -19.67
CA TYR A 443 -3.75 -5.79 -19.59
C TYR A 443 -4.40 -5.73 -20.97
N ALA A 444 -4.11 -4.69 -21.75
CA ALA A 444 -4.65 -4.53 -23.11
C ALA A 444 -4.33 -5.75 -23.99
N ASN A 445 -3.05 -6.08 -24.14
CA ASN A 445 -2.63 -7.14 -25.04
C ASN A 445 -3.06 -8.52 -24.56
N ALA A 446 -3.11 -8.75 -23.25
CA ALA A 446 -3.61 -10.00 -22.72
C ALA A 446 -5.15 -10.11 -22.79
N PHE A 447 -5.91 -9.01 -22.73
CA PHE A 447 -7.38 -9.02 -22.53
C PHE A 447 -8.20 -8.75 -23.77
N THR A 448 -7.76 -7.82 -24.62
CA THR A 448 -8.59 -7.32 -25.72
C THR A 448 -8.20 -7.89 -27.07
N ARG A 449 -7.11 -8.66 -27.13
CA ARG A 449 -6.52 -9.16 -28.36
C ARG A 449 -6.49 -10.67 -28.37
N ASP A 450 -7.51 -11.25 -29.00
CA ASP A 450 -7.57 -12.70 -29.24
C ASP A 450 -6.44 -13.19 -30.18
N ASP A 451 -5.73 -12.26 -30.84
CA ASP A 451 -4.64 -12.52 -31.78
C ASP A 451 -3.24 -12.49 -31.14
N VAL A 452 -3.13 -12.16 -29.85
CA VAL A 452 -1.84 -12.05 -29.16
C VAL A 452 -1.74 -13.11 -28.06
N GLU A 453 -0.81 -14.04 -28.22
CA GLU A 453 -0.51 -15.02 -27.18
C GLU A 453 0.45 -14.43 -26.13
N MET A 454 0.42 -14.95 -24.91
CA MET A 454 1.42 -14.60 -23.88
C MET A 454 2.86 -14.82 -24.36
N ARG A 455 3.08 -15.78 -25.25
CA ARG A 455 4.38 -16.01 -25.90
C ARG A 455 4.85 -14.80 -26.72
N ASP A 456 3.95 -14.12 -27.43
CA ASP A 456 4.32 -12.95 -28.24
C ASP A 456 4.71 -11.76 -27.35
N ILE A 457 3.98 -11.58 -26.25
CA ILE A 457 4.30 -10.60 -25.20
C ILE A 457 5.68 -10.92 -24.58
N TRP A 458 5.95 -12.19 -24.29
CA TRP A 458 7.25 -12.62 -23.76
C TRP A 458 8.40 -12.35 -24.75
N ARG A 459 8.23 -12.64 -26.05
CA ARG A 459 9.24 -12.34 -27.08
C ARG A 459 9.54 -10.85 -27.14
N ALA A 460 8.51 -10.01 -27.03
CA ALA A 460 8.67 -8.57 -26.97
C ALA A 460 9.39 -8.12 -25.69
N ALA A 461 9.11 -8.76 -24.55
CA ALA A 461 9.84 -8.53 -23.31
C ALA A 461 11.34 -8.81 -23.44
N GLN A 462 11.73 -9.85 -24.20
CA GLN A 462 13.15 -10.18 -24.43
C GLN A 462 13.92 -9.10 -25.19
N ALA A 463 13.23 -8.23 -25.94
CA ALA A 463 13.87 -7.13 -26.65
C ALA A 463 14.19 -5.94 -25.72
N SER A 464 13.63 -5.89 -24.51
CA SER A 464 13.87 -4.79 -23.57
C SER A 464 15.12 -5.04 -22.71
N ARG A 465 15.73 -3.95 -22.22
CA ARG A 465 16.97 -3.97 -21.42
C ARG A 465 16.88 -4.86 -20.18
N HIS A 466 15.74 -4.84 -19.49
CA HIS A 466 15.54 -5.59 -18.25
C HIS A 466 14.83 -6.93 -18.47
N LYS A 467 14.67 -7.34 -19.74
CA LYS A 467 13.86 -8.51 -20.14
C LYS A 467 12.44 -8.48 -19.56
N ALA A 468 11.92 -7.26 -19.36
CA ALA A 468 10.59 -7.00 -18.84
C ALA A 468 9.70 -6.46 -19.96
N PHE A 469 8.45 -6.90 -20.01
CA PHE A 469 7.52 -6.44 -21.03
C PHE A 469 7.29 -4.94 -20.90
N VAL A 470 7.45 -4.25 -22.03
CA VAL A 470 7.08 -2.85 -22.18
C VAL A 470 6.06 -2.69 -23.28
N SER A 471 6.32 -3.22 -24.47
CA SER A 471 5.48 -2.99 -25.64
C SER A 471 5.65 -4.09 -26.67
N LEU A 472 4.59 -4.42 -27.41
CA LEU A 472 4.68 -5.25 -28.63
C LEU A 472 5.31 -4.50 -29.82
N ASP A 473 5.25 -3.17 -29.82
CA ASP A 473 5.98 -2.34 -30.79
C ASP A 473 7.49 -2.42 -30.49
N PRO A 474 8.30 -2.98 -31.41
CA PRO A 474 9.73 -3.17 -31.20
C PRO A 474 10.51 -1.85 -31.12
N GLU A 475 10.08 -0.80 -31.80
CA GLU A 475 10.76 0.51 -31.73
C GLU A 475 10.57 1.12 -30.35
N VAL A 476 9.34 1.03 -29.83
CA VAL A 476 9.05 1.41 -28.46
C VAL A 476 9.91 0.57 -27.53
N ALA A 477 9.79 -0.77 -27.58
CA ALA A 477 10.52 -1.69 -26.69
C ALA A 477 12.04 -1.45 -26.65
N LEU A 478 12.65 -1.13 -27.79
CA LEU A 478 14.08 -0.79 -27.90
C LEU A 478 14.41 0.61 -27.37
N GLY A 479 13.53 1.60 -27.56
CA GLY A 479 13.70 2.97 -27.07
C GLY A 479 13.83 3.05 -25.55
N TRP A 480 13.18 2.12 -24.84
CA TRP A 480 13.30 1.95 -23.39
C TRP A 480 14.62 1.35 -22.93
N GLY A 481 15.49 0.93 -23.85
CA GLY A 481 16.85 0.51 -23.52
C GLY A 481 17.78 1.66 -23.15
N ASN A 482 17.49 2.88 -23.62
CA ASN A 482 18.44 4.01 -23.61
C ASN A 482 17.97 5.28 -22.88
N SER A 483 16.70 5.36 -22.47
CA SER A 483 16.11 6.54 -21.80
C SER A 483 15.82 6.25 -20.33
N THR A 484 16.27 7.13 -19.43
CA THR A 484 16.00 7.11 -17.98
C THR A 484 14.61 7.54 -17.57
N HIS A 485 13.72 7.85 -18.51
CA HIS A 485 12.33 8.16 -18.17
C HIS A 485 11.37 7.70 -19.24
N LEU A 486 10.24 7.20 -18.74
CA LEU A 486 8.93 6.92 -19.33
C LEU A 486 8.28 8.09 -20.09
N THR A 487 9.06 8.97 -20.67
CA THR A 487 8.54 10.05 -21.49
C THR A 487 9.34 10.04 -22.77
N GLY A 488 8.84 9.30 -23.78
CA GLY A 488 9.31 9.48 -25.14
C GLY A 488 9.41 10.98 -25.42
N GLN A 489 10.62 11.47 -25.73
CA GLN A 489 10.90 12.89 -25.95
C GLN A 489 10.13 13.86 -25.03
N ARG A 490 10.42 13.90 -23.73
CA ARG A 490 10.31 15.19 -23.01
C ARG A 490 11.56 16.00 -23.32
N GLU A 491 11.53 16.79 -24.38
CA GLU A 491 12.38 17.99 -24.43
C GLU A 491 11.91 18.93 -23.29
N GLY A 492 12.60 18.90 -22.14
CA GLY A 492 12.66 20.06 -21.25
C GLY A 492 11.96 20.02 -19.88
N ARG A 493 11.62 18.87 -19.30
CA ARG A 493 11.17 18.74 -17.89
C ARG A 493 11.47 17.30 -17.44
N TYR A 494 12.18 16.97 -16.36
CA TYR A 494 12.11 17.44 -14.98
C TYR A 494 13.47 17.21 -14.29
N ASP A 495 14.10 18.26 -13.75
CA ASP A 495 15.10 18.18 -12.67
C ASP A 495 14.52 18.87 -11.43
N VAL A 496 13.32 18.48 -11.00
CA VAL A 496 12.83 18.83 -9.65
C VAL A 496 11.82 17.79 -9.23
N TYR A 497 12.24 16.79 -8.47
CA TYR A 497 11.39 16.15 -7.46
C TYR A 497 12.26 15.81 -6.24
N PHE A 498 12.03 16.67 -5.23
CA PHE A 498 12.16 16.59 -3.77
C PHE A 498 13.33 15.86 -3.10
#